data_AF-A0A7V0U4R1-F1
#
_entry.id   AF-A0A7V0U4R1-F1
#
_cell.length_a   1.000
_cell.length_b   1.000
_cell.length_c   1.000
_cell.angle_alpha   90.00
_cell.angle_beta   90.00
_cell.angle_gamma   90.00
#
_symmetry.space_group_name_H-M   'P 1'
#
loop_
_entity.id
_entity.type
_entity.pdbx_description
1 polymer ?
#
loop_
_entity_poly.entity_id
_entity_poly.type
_entity_poly.pdbx_seq_one_letter_code
_entity_poly.pdbx_strand_id
1 'polypeptide(L)'
;MLKTTAGICAFDSSEPSPYRRSLPCIRCGYCNLVCPVGIYPVLIMEAEKNGQTKRLGRLHAEDCIDCGLCSYVCPSAIKLTEHLRRAAGAVRRSRAST
;
A
#
# COMPACT_ATOMS: atom_id res chain seq x y z
N MET A 1 27.21 -3.87 23.25
CA MET A 1 26.28 -2.96 23.96
C MET A 1 25.81 -1.89 22.99
N LEU A 2 24.63 -2.08 22.36
CA LEU A 2 23.98 -1.04 21.56
C LEU A 2 23.22 -0.11 22.51
N LYS A 3 23.62 1.15 22.60
CA LYS A 3 22.75 2.20 23.15
C LYS A 3 21.80 2.63 22.04
N THR A 4 20.57 2.14 22.08
CA THR A 4 19.50 2.67 21.22
C THR A 4 19.14 4.05 21.76
N THR A 5 19.72 5.11 21.21
CA THR A 5 19.29 6.47 21.53
C THR A 5 17.88 6.65 20.97
N ALA A 6 16.88 6.59 21.86
CA ALA A 6 15.50 6.91 21.52
C ALA A 6 15.39 8.42 21.29
N GLY A 7 15.78 8.87 20.10
CA GLY A 7 15.49 10.22 19.63
C GLY A 7 14.01 10.31 19.32
N ILE A 8 13.24 10.99 20.17
CA ILE A 8 11.85 11.33 19.88
C ILE A 8 11.89 12.55 18.96
N CYS A 9 11.60 12.35 17.67
CA CYS A 9 11.35 13.45 16.76
C CYS A 9 9.91 13.95 16.98
N ALA A 10 9.76 15.06 17.69
CA ALA A 10 8.51 15.79 17.79
C ALA A 10 8.39 16.72 16.56
N PHE A 11 7.54 16.37 15.61
CA PHE A 11 7.22 17.25 14.48
C PHE A 11 6.14 18.26 14.91
N ASP A 12 6.41 19.54 14.69
CA ASP A 12 5.48 20.63 14.96
C ASP A 12 4.33 20.63 13.93
N SER A 13 3.12 21.00 14.37
CA SER A 13 1.91 20.96 13.53
C SER A 13 1.85 22.07 12.46
N SER A 14 2.79 23.02 12.48
CA SER A 14 2.89 24.12 11.51
C SER A 14 3.71 23.79 10.27
N GLU A 15 4.44 22.67 10.25
CA GLU A 15 5.10 22.20 9.02
C GLU A 15 4.03 21.71 8.03
N PRO A 16 4.16 22.02 6.72
CA PRO A 16 3.24 21.49 5.73
C PRO A 16 3.32 19.97 5.82
N SER A 17 2.24 19.35 6.32
CA SER A 17 2.18 17.90 6.45
C SER A 17 2.66 17.29 5.12
N PRO A 18 3.69 16.43 5.12
CA PRO A 18 4.07 15.70 3.91
C PRO A 18 2.90 14.84 3.40
N TYR A 19 1.85 14.69 4.21
CA TYR A 19 0.58 14.12 3.88
C TYR A 19 -0.38 15.16 3.27
N ARG A 20 -0.20 15.40 1.97
CA ARG A 20 -1.28 15.91 1.12
C ARG A 20 -2.50 15.00 1.37
N ARG A 21 -3.68 15.57 1.69
CA ARG A 21 -4.88 14.75 1.97
C ARG A 21 -5.08 13.78 0.80
N SER A 22 -5.23 12.48 1.10
CA SER A 22 -5.51 11.48 0.08
C SER A 22 -6.80 11.86 -0.63
N LEU A 23 -6.69 12.10 -1.93
CA LEU A 23 -7.83 12.35 -2.80
C LEU A 23 -8.42 11.01 -3.26
N PRO A 24 -9.68 10.99 -3.73
CA PRO A 24 -10.24 9.81 -4.37
C PRO A 24 -9.41 9.40 -5.60
N CYS A 25 -9.36 8.10 -5.88
CA CYS A 25 -8.67 7.58 -7.05
C CYS A 25 -9.38 8.03 -8.33
N ILE A 26 -8.66 8.71 -9.22
CA ILE A 26 -9.17 9.14 -10.53
C ILE A 26 -9.00 8.08 -11.65
N ARG A 27 -8.58 6.86 -11.29
CA ARG A 27 -8.37 5.72 -12.20
C ARG A 27 -7.45 6.03 -13.39
N CYS A 28 -6.39 6.81 -13.17
CA CYS A 28 -5.41 7.19 -14.20
C CYS A 28 -4.51 6.03 -14.70
N GLY A 29 -4.37 4.94 -13.95
CA GLY A 29 -3.61 3.76 -14.37
C GLY A 29 -2.08 3.82 -14.19
N TYR A 30 -1.50 4.95 -13.78
CA TYR A 30 -0.05 5.10 -13.60
C TYR A 30 0.58 4.03 -12.68
N CYS A 31 -0.14 3.62 -11.64
CA CYS A 31 0.33 2.58 -10.71
C CYS A 31 0.58 1.22 -11.40
N ASN A 32 -0.13 0.91 -12.48
CA ASN A 32 0.07 -0.34 -13.23
C ASN A 32 1.29 -0.23 -14.15
N LEU A 33 1.46 0.92 -14.80
CA LEU A 33 2.56 1.17 -15.75
C LEU A 33 3.94 1.10 -15.10
N VAL A 34 4.06 1.56 -13.85
CA VAL A 34 5.33 1.56 -13.12
C VAL A 34 5.57 0.31 -12.30
N CYS A 35 4.63 -0.65 -12.30
CA CYS A 35 4.74 -1.81 -11.43
C CYS A 35 5.74 -2.82 -12.00
N PRO A 36 6.84 -3.13 -11.30
CA PRO A 36 7.87 -4.05 -11.81
C PRO A 36 7.40 -5.50 -11.87
N VAL A 37 6.39 -5.86 -11.06
CA VAL A 37 5.80 -7.21 -11.00
C VAL A 37 4.51 -7.33 -11.81
N GLY A 38 4.03 -6.25 -12.43
CA GLY A 38 2.85 -6.28 -13.30
C GLY A 38 1.51 -6.56 -12.60
N ILE A 39 1.38 -6.29 -11.30
CA ILE A 39 0.10 -6.40 -10.57
C ILE A 39 -0.81 -5.20 -10.82
N TYR A 40 -2.05 -5.27 -10.32
CA TYR A 40 -3.04 -4.19 -10.41
C TYR A 40 -3.31 -3.55 -9.03
N PRO A 41 -2.51 -2.55 -8.58
CA PRO A 41 -2.60 -1.99 -7.24
C PRO A 41 -3.98 -1.46 -6.85
N VAL A 42 -4.70 -0.83 -7.79
CA VAL A 42 -6.03 -0.26 -7.50
C VAL A 42 -7.07 -1.35 -7.24
N LEU A 43 -7.06 -2.43 -8.01
CA LEU A 43 -7.98 -3.56 -7.81
C LEU A 43 -7.68 -4.29 -6.50
N ILE A 44 -6.40 -4.43 -6.16
CA ILE A 44 -5.97 -5.04 -4.90
C ILE A 44 -6.41 -4.17 -3.71
N MET A 45 -6.22 -2.86 -3.80
CA MET A 45 -6.68 -1.91 -2.77
C MET A 45 -8.20 -1.95 -2.58
N GLU A 46 -8.97 -2.05 -3.66
CA GLU A 46 -10.43 -2.18 -3.57
C GLU A 46 -10.86 -3.51 -2.97
N ALA A 47 -10.24 -4.62 -3.36
CA ALA A 47 -10.49 -5.94 -2.79
C ALA A 47 -10.09 -6.02 -1.30
N GLU A 48 -9.01 -5.34 -0.90
CA GLU A 48 -8.58 -5.21 0.50
C GLU A 48 -9.60 -4.43 1.33
N LYS A 49 -10.04 -3.27 0.83
CA LYS A 49 -11.08 -2.46 1.48
C LYS A 49 -12.41 -3.22 1.65
N ASN A 50 -12.75 -4.06 0.68
CA ASN A 50 -13.96 -4.88 0.71
C ASN A 50 -13.78 -6.21 1.48
N GLY A 51 -12.59 -6.49 2.02
CA GLY A 51 -12.30 -7.74 2.76
C GLY A 51 -12.37 -9.03 1.91
N GLN A 52 -12.26 -8.91 0.57
CA GLN A 52 -12.44 -10.03 -0.36
C GLN A 52 -11.15 -10.86 -0.52
N THR A 53 -10.81 -11.67 0.48
CA THR A 53 -9.58 -12.49 0.50
C THR A 53 -9.44 -13.42 -0.71
N LYS A 54 -10.53 -14.07 -1.15
CA LYS A 54 -10.54 -14.91 -2.37
C LYS A 54 -10.14 -14.12 -3.61
N ARG A 55 -10.60 -12.87 -3.72
CA ARG A 55 -10.28 -11.99 -4.85
C ARG A 55 -8.84 -11.50 -4.78
N LEU A 56 -8.32 -11.22 -3.58
CA LEU A 56 -6.91 -10.88 -3.37
C LEU A 56 -5.97 -12.00 -3.82
N GLY A 57 -6.33 -13.26 -3.56
CA GLY A 57 -5.57 -14.42 -4.08
C GLY A 57 -5.57 -14.49 -5.61
N ARG A 58 -6.72 -14.23 -6.26
CA ARG A 58 -6.82 -14.18 -7.73
C ARG A 58 -6.07 -13.01 -8.36
N LEU A 59 -5.90 -11.92 -7.62
CA LEU A 59 -5.16 -10.73 -8.05
C LEU A 59 -3.66 -10.82 -7.70
N HIS A 60 -3.19 -11.95 -7.19
CA HIS A 60 -1.78 -12.17 -6.84
C HIS A 60 -1.23 -11.08 -5.91
N ALA A 61 -2.02 -10.64 -4.93
CA ALA A 61 -1.63 -9.56 -4.03
C ALA A 61 -0.35 -9.84 -3.21
N GLU A 62 0.02 -11.11 -3.08
CA GLU A 62 1.22 -11.59 -2.39
C GLU A 62 2.52 -11.45 -3.18
N ASP A 63 2.43 -11.23 -4.50
CA ASP A 63 3.59 -11.03 -5.38
C ASP A 63 4.15 -9.60 -5.27
N CYS A 64 3.48 -8.72 -4.52
CA CYS A 64 3.97 -7.38 -4.26
C CYS A 64 5.28 -7.38 -3.46
N ILE A 65 6.34 -6.83 -4.06
CA ILE A 65 7.69 -6.72 -3.45
C ILE A 65 7.92 -5.45 -2.63
N ASP A 66 6.87 -4.71 -2.28
CA ASP A 66 6.96 -3.50 -1.45
C ASP A 66 7.86 -2.37 -1.97
N CYS A 67 8.04 -2.28 -3.30
CA CYS A 67 8.92 -1.28 -3.93
C CYS A 67 8.49 0.20 -3.76
N GLY A 68 7.23 0.48 -3.41
CA GLY A 68 6.77 1.85 -3.16
C GLY A 68 6.38 2.70 -4.37
N LEU A 69 6.75 2.30 -5.59
CA LEU A 69 6.58 3.10 -6.82
C LEU A 69 5.14 3.56 -7.07
N CYS A 70 4.17 2.67 -6.84
CA CYS A 70 2.75 2.97 -7.03
C CYS A 70 2.24 4.12 -6.16
N SER A 71 2.74 4.26 -4.92
CA SER A 71 2.37 5.37 -4.03
C SER A 71 3.07 6.67 -4.44
N TYR A 72 4.30 6.57 -4.94
CA TYR A 72 5.08 7.73 -5.36
C TYR A 72 4.48 8.42 -6.59
N VAL A 73 4.07 7.64 -7.59
CA VAL A 73 3.51 8.19 -8.84
C VAL A 73 2.03 8.55 -8.76
N CYS A 74 1.37 8.31 -7.62
CA CYS A 74 -0.07 8.51 -7.51
C CYS A 74 -0.40 10.01 -7.45
N PRO A 75 -1.12 10.57 -8.44
CA PRO A 75 -1.50 11.99 -8.41
C PRO A 75 -2.49 12.31 -7.28
N SER A 76 -3.26 11.31 -6.83
CA SER A 76 -4.20 11.42 -5.71
C SER A 76 -3.52 11.26 -4.34
N ALA A 77 -2.19 11.11 -4.29
CA ALA A 77 -1.42 10.87 -3.05
C ALA A 77 -1.90 9.67 -2.21
N ILE A 78 -2.40 8.62 -2.87
CA ILE A 78 -2.88 7.40 -2.20
C ILE A 78 -1.67 6.54 -1.83
N LYS A 79 -1.57 6.14 -0.55
CA LYS A 79 -0.59 5.15 -0.07
C LYS A 79 -0.94 3.72 -0.50
N LEU A 80 -0.84 3.42 -1.79
CA LEU A 80 -1.13 2.10 -2.37
C LEU A 80 -0.28 0.98 -1.75
N THR A 81 0.99 1.26 -1.43
CA THR A 81 1.92 0.28 -0.83
C THR A 81 1.40 -0.27 0.50
N GLU A 82 0.81 0.60 1.33
CA GLU A 82 0.26 0.19 2.62
C GLU A 82 -0.98 -0.72 2.45
N HIS A 83 -1.83 -0.42 1.47
CA HIS A 83 -2.95 -1.30 1.12
C HIS A 83 -2.47 -2.66 0.60
N LEU A 84 -1.44 -2.68 -0.24
CA LEU A 84 -0.84 -3.90 -0.79
C LEU A 84 -0.24 -4.79 0.32
N ARG A 85 0.47 -4.20 1.28
CA ARG A 85 0.99 -4.93 2.47
C ARG A 85 -0.13 -5.60 3.26
N ARG A 86 -1.19 -4.85 3.54
CA ARG A 86 -2.37 -5.38 4.25
C ARG A 86 -3.05 -6.48 3.46
N ALA A 87 -3.18 -6.32 2.13
CA ALA A 87 -3.73 -7.31 1.23
C ALA A 87 -2.93 -8.62 1.23
N ALA A 88 -1.60 -8.54 1.07
CA ALA A 88 -0.71 -9.69 1.13
C ALA A 88 -0.80 -10.41 2.49
N GLY A 89 -0.83 -9.64 3.59
CA GLY A 89 -1.04 -10.19 4.93
C GLY A 89 -2.40 -10.87 5.09
N ALA A 90 -3.47 -10.33 4.51
CA ALA A 90 -4.80 -10.93 4.54
C ALA A 90 -4.85 -12.26 3.79
N VAL A 91 -4.21 -12.36 2.62
CA VAL A 91 -4.11 -13.62 1.87
C VAL A 91 -3.33 -14.67 2.66
N ARG A 92 -2.18 -14.30 3.23
CA ARG A 92 -1.36 -15.21 4.05
C ARG A 92 -2.14 -15.76 5.25
N ARG A 93 -2.88 -14.90 5.96
CA ARG A 93 -3.76 -15.32 7.07
C ARG A 93 -4.86 -16.28 6.61
N SER A 94 -5.49 -15.99 5.47
CA SER A 94 -6.55 -16.86 4.93
C SER A 94 -6.05 -18.25 4.50
N ARG A 95 -4.77 -18.36 4.10
CA ARG A 95 -4.13 -19.65 3.77
C ARG A 95 -3.72 -20.45 5.01
N ALA A 96 -3.38 -19.78 6.11
CA ALA A 96 -2.96 -20.43 7.36
C ALA A 96 -4.12 -21.03 8.17
N SER A 97 -5.37 -20.69 7.85
CA SER A 97 -6.58 -21.20 8.52
C SER A 97 -7.20 -22.43 7.82
N THR A 98 -6.46 -23.09 6.93
CA THR A 98 -6.81 -24.39 6.31
C THR A 98 -5.84 -25.44 6.83
#